data_AF-A0A7S7UIZ9-F1
#
_entry.id   AF-A0A7S7UIZ9-F1
#
_cell.length_a   1.000
_cell.length_b   1.000
_cell.length_c   1.000
_cell.angle_alpha   90.00
_cell.angle_beta   90.00
_cell.angle_gamma   90.00
#
_symmetry.space_group_name_H-M   'P 1'
#
loop_
_entity.id
_entity.type
_entity.pdbx_description
1 polymer ?
#
loop_
_entity_poly.entity_id
_entity_poly.type
_entity_poly.pdbx_seq_one_letter_code
_entity_poly.pdbx_strand_id
1 'polypeptide(L)' 'MSTRRSPEQSNTFEYRLAQEAISLRQQAREMPVGIRRTELLQKARQLDVAGEVNKWLTSPGLQPPS' A
#
# COMPACT_ATOMS: atom_id res chain seq x y z
N MET A 1 29.45 2.92 7.56
CA MET A 1 28.67 2.05 6.65
C MET A 1 27.61 1.31 7.47
N SER A 2 26.52 1.98 7.83
CA SER A 2 25.45 1.33 8.61
C SER A 2 24.50 0.63 7.67
N THR A 3 24.64 -0.69 7.56
CA THR A 3 23.59 -1.56 7.06
C THR A 3 22.35 -1.34 7.93
N ARG A 4 21.33 -0.64 7.41
CA ARG A 4 20.01 -0.65 8.03
C ARG A 4 19.55 -2.10 8.02
N ARG A 5 19.70 -2.77 9.16
CA ARG A 5 18.89 -3.95 9.49
C ARG A 5 17.46 -3.51 9.29
N SER A 6 16.76 -4.14 8.35
CA SER A 6 15.32 -3.97 8.18
C SER A 6 14.67 -5.08 9.00
N PRO A 7 14.17 -4.83 10.22
CA PRO A 7 13.42 -5.84 10.94
C PRO A 7 11.95 -5.63 10.58
N GLU A 8 11.36 -6.66 10.00
CA GLU A 8 9.93 -6.84 9.82
C GLU A 8 9.31 -6.16 8.60
N GLN A 9 9.25 -6.92 7.50
CA GLN A 9 8.38 -6.65 6.35
C GLN A 9 6.92 -6.39 6.78
N SER A 10 6.50 -6.89 7.95
CA SER A 10 5.20 -6.64 8.59
C SER A 10 4.98 -5.21 9.10
N ASN A 11 6.03 -4.40 9.28
CA ASN A 11 5.93 -3.07 9.90
C ASN A 11 6.19 -1.91 8.91
N THR A 12 6.40 -2.20 7.62
CA THR A 12 6.57 -1.14 6.62
C THR A 12 5.24 -0.48 6.27
N PHE A 13 5.31 0.77 5.81
CA PHE A 13 4.13 1.50 5.36
C PHE A 13 3.47 0.82 4.14
N GLU A 14 4.25 0.31 3.18
CA GLU A 14 3.70 -0.38 2.01
C GLU A 14 2.97 -1.66 2.39
N TYR A 15 3.52 -2.43 3.33
CA TYR A 15 2.88 -3.67 3.79
C TYR A 15 1.50 -3.41 4.39
N ARG A 16 1.38 -2.38 5.25
CA ARG A 16 0.09 -2.01 5.84
C ARG A 16 -0.93 -1.57 4.79
N LEU A 17 -0.50 -0.78 3.80
CA LEU A 17 -1.38 -0.39 2.68
C LEU A 17 -1.84 -1.62 1.86
N ALA A 18 -0.94 -2.56 1.59
CA ALA A 18 -1.26 -3.77 0.85
C ALA A 18 -2.26 -4.67 1.61
N GLN A 19 -2.09 -4.85 2.92
CA GLN A 19 -3.03 -5.61 3.76
C GLN A 19 -4.42 -4.96 3.78
N GLU A 20 -4.48 -3.63 3.93
CA GLU A 20 -5.75 -2.91 3.90
C GLU A 20 -6.43 -3.00 2.53
N ALA A 21 -5.68 -2.89 1.42
CA ALA A 21 -6.20 -3.09 0.07
C ALA A 21 -6.78 -4.50 -0.12
N ILE A 22 -6.14 -5.54 0.44
CA ILE A 22 -6.66 -6.92 0.43
C ILE A 22 -7.98 -7.00 1.21
N SER A 23 -8.03 -6.44 2.42
CA SER A 23 -9.23 -6.41 3.26
C SER A 23 -10.41 -5.74 2.55
N LEU A 24 -10.19 -4.58 1.93
CA LEU A 24 -11.22 -3.85 1.18
C LEU A 24 -11.75 -4.65 -0.03
N ARG A 25 -10.87 -5.35 -0.75
CA ARG A 25 -11.29 -6.26 -1.84
C ARG A 25 -12.11 -7.43 -1.31
N GLN A 26 -11.75 -7.98 -0.15
CA GLN A 26 -12.50 -9.07 0.47
C GLN A 26 -13.90 -8.60 0.88
N GLN A 27 -14.01 -7.45 1.54
CA GLN A 27 -15.31 -6.83 1.85
C GLN A 27 -16.13 -6.59 0.58
N ALA A 28 -15.52 -6.08 -0.49
CA ALA A 28 -16.22 -5.84 -1.76
C ALA A 28 -16.70 -7.12 -2.46
N ARG A 29 -16.09 -8.28 -2.19
CA ARG A 29 -16.54 -9.58 -2.73
C ARG A 29 -17.83 -10.06 -2.07
N GLU A 30 -18.04 -9.71 -0.81
CA GLU A 30 -19.22 -10.09 -0.02
C GLU A 30 -20.41 -9.17 -0.28
N MET A 31 -20.21 -8.06 -1.02
CA MET A 31 -21.26 -7.10 -1.33
C MET A 31 -21.94 -7.37 -2.68
N PRO A 32 -23.25 -7.10 -2.79
CA PRO A 32 -23.91 -7.04 -4.10
C PRO A 32 -23.32 -5.92 -4.95
N VAL A 33 -23.54 -6.01 -6.27
CA VAL A 33 -23.15 -4.96 -7.21
C VAL A 33 -23.86 -3.66 -6.84
N GLY A 34 -23.09 -2.58 -6.68
CA GLY A 34 -23.64 -1.27 -6.33
C GLY A 34 -22.54 -0.29 -5.92
N ILE A 35 -22.96 0.93 -5.57
CA ILE A 35 -22.07 2.05 -5.29
C ILE A 35 -21.06 1.70 -4.18
N ARG A 36 -21.52 1.14 -3.08
CA ARG A 36 -20.66 0.80 -1.93
C ARG A 36 -19.59 -0.25 -2.27
N ARG A 37 -19.92 -1.23 -3.14
CA ARG A 37 -18.93 -2.19 -3.65
C ARG A 37 -17.87 -1.48 -4.50
N THR A 38 -18.30 -0.58 -5.39
CA THR A 38 -17.40 0.20 -6.25
C THR A 38 -16.49 1.11 -5.43
N GLU A 39 -16.99 1.75 -4.38
CA GLU A 39 -16.20 2.60 -3.47
C GLU A 39 -15.10 1.81 -2.76
N LEU A 40 -15.41 0.61 -2.25
CA LEU A 40 -14.41 -0.27 -1.62
C LEU A 40 -13.31 -0.66 -2.60
N LEU A 41 -13.67 -1.03 -3.84
CA LEU A 41 -12.69 -1.38 -4.88
C LEU A 41 -11.85 -0.17 -5.30
N GLN A 42 -12.46 1.02 -5.39
CA GLN A 42 -11.74 2.25 -5.71
C GLN A 42 -10.74 2.61 -4.61
N LYS A 43 -11.14 2.48 -3.34
CA LYS A 43 -10.25 2.71 -2.20
C LYS A 43 -9.10 1.71 -2.18
N ALA A 44 -9.36 0.42 -2.43
CA ALA A 44 -8.30 -0.59 -2.53
C ALA A 44 -7.25 -0.21 -3.60
N ARG A 45 -7.71 0.22 -4.78
CA ARG A 45 -6.82 0.70 -5.86
C ARG A 45 -5.99 1.91 -5.44
N GLN A 46 -6.59 2.87 -4.73
CA GLN A 46 -5.86 4.04 -4.23
C GLN A 46 -4.73 3.66 -3.27
N LEU A 47 -4.95 2.67 -2.41
CA LEU A 47 -3.92 2.19 -1.49
C LEU A 47 -2.76 1.49 -2.22
N ASP A 48 -3.05 0.73 -3.28
CA ASP A 48 -1.99 0.15 -4.11
C ASP A 48 -1.11 1.25 -4.73
N VAL A 49 -1.75 2.28 -5.30
CA VAL A 49 -1.06 3.42 -5.92
C VAL A 49 -0.24 4.18 -4.87
N ALA A 50 -0.79 4.39 -3.68
CA ALA A 50 -0.07 5.05 -2.59
C ALA A 50 1.20 4.28 -2.18
N GLY A 51 1.15 2.94 -2.18
CA GLY A 51 2.32 2.10 -1.93
C GLY A 51 3.40 2.26 -2.99
N GLU A 52 3.03 2.25 -4.27
CA GLU A 52 3.97 2.49 -5.38
C GLU A 52 4.58 3.90 -5.34
N VAL A 53 3.78 4.93 -5.05
CA VAL A 53 4.28 6.30 -4.87
C VAL A 53 5.28 6.37 -3.71
N ASN A 54 4.99 5.71 -2.58
CA ASN A 54 5.93 5.68 -1.45
C ASN A 54 7.26 5.03 -1.84
N LYS A 55 7.21 3.93 -2.59
CA LYS A 55 8.39 3.23 -3.09
C LYS A 55 9.23 4.14 -4.00
N TRP A 56 8.59 4.96 -4.84
CA TRP A 56 9.31 5.93 -5.67
C TRP A 56 9.97 7.00 -4.81
N LEU A 57 9.23 7.64 -3.90
CA LEU A 57 9.75 8.72 -3.05
C LEU A 57 10.88 8.28 -2.10
N THR A 58 10.92 7.00 -1.75
CA THR A 58 11.95 6.43 -0.87
C THR A 58 13.12 5.79 -1.62
N SER A 59 13.12 5.83 -2.96
CA SER A 59 14.19 5.28 -3.78
C SER A 59 15.52 6.02 -3.55
N PRO A 60 16.64 5.31 -3.33
CA PRO A 60 17.95 5.93 -3.08
C PRO A 60 18.40 6.90 -4.17
N GLY A 61 18.00 6.67 -5.43
CA GLY A 61 18.37 7.52 -6.56
C GLY A 61 17.65 8.88 -6.59
N LEU A 62 16.63 9.09 -5.76
CA LEU A 62 15.89 10.34 -5.64
C LEU A 62 16.21 11.09 -4.34
N GLN A 63 17.01 10.51 -3.45
CA GLN A 63 17.45 11.17 -2.22
C GLN A 63 18.73 11.96 -2.50
N PRO A 64 18.85 13.21 -1.99
CA PRO A 64 20.08 13.96 -2.10
C PRO A 64 21.22 13.20 -1.40
N PRO A 65 22.44 13.19 -1.98
CA PRO A 65 23.59 12.60 -1.31
C PRO A 65 23.85 13.33 0.01
N SER A 66 24.16 12.56 1.06
CA SER A 66 24.56 13.07 2.38
C SER A 66 26.02 13.49 2.41
#